data_AF-A0A0C1G4Z3-F1
#
_entry.id   AF-A0A0C1G4Z3-F1
#
_cell.length_a   1.000
_cell.length_b   1.000
_cell.length_c   1.000
_cell.angle_alpha   90.00
_cell.angle_beta   90.00
_cell.angle_gamma   90.00
#
_symmetry.space_group_name_H-M   'P 1'
#
loop_
_entity.id
_entity.type
_entity.pdbx_description
1 polymer ?
#
loop_
_entity_poly.entity_id
_entity_poly.type
_entity_poly.pdbx_seq_one_letter_code
_entity_poly.pdbx_strand_id
1 'polypeptide(L)'
;MKANVHIRLLADIRSAAPGDPIPGRAELSAHLQQRMGEVGDKALADFAHVQRVAAEMWGAERTAHFGQVLRSHRVTPKAPRKTAWTRAEEALRHLPAPWRQQVAEHIALSRQGKRVKGRTLWSAAYTQSVISALKKWEDYCASNGLSLTPTGAALDAFGHHVTTQTGAERPVTTSSAADYMERILSGMARAQPGFSSAACDFVVADWRDRASAEGPGTKTGAQLVGASTIYDLGFQHICEARARPMRGLHAALQFRNGLILAIGTALPQRARALSCLAFDSTLTLPDHETIRVCIPASMLKLPEDRKQGAPFERTFRNAPLAAALLEYRRSFRPIFDDGRALFPSVKSQNAAISEAQIGRLTGNMTEKAFGVRIPIHRLRDNAATEASETLAGGGRAATSLLGHNSPATVARHYDHSEGVGAAQEFGSYLKSCQGACVELDI
;
A
#
# COMPACT_ATOMS: atom_id res chain seq x y z
N MET A 1 -5.63 3.75 54.90
CA MET A 1 -5.37 4.14 53.50
C MET A 1 -5.27 2.87 52.66
N LYS A 2 -6.04 2.72 51.58
CA LYS A 2 -5.85 1.57 50.67
C LYS A 2 -4.47 1.71 50.00
N ALA A 3 -3.64 0.67 50.06
CA ALA A 3 -2.33 0.68 49.42
C ALA A 3 -2.49 0.89 47.90
N ASN A 4 -1.71 1.79 47.33
CA ASN A 4 -1.75 2.06 45.89
C ASN A 4 -1.09 0.90 45.13
N VAL A 5 -1.91 0.03 44.53
CA VAL A 5 -1.49 -1.18 43.80
C VAL A 5 -0.49 -0.84 42.68
N HIS A 6 -0.62 0.32 42.03
CA HIS A 6 0.30 0.77 41.00
C HIS A 6 1.71 1.04 41.53
N ILE A 7 1.83 1.69 42.69
CA ILE A 7 3.13 1.94 43.32
C ILE A 7 3.76 0.64 43.78
N ARG A 8 2.95 -0.31 44.28
CA ARG A 8 3.43 -1.64 44.64
C ARG A 8 3.99 -2.38 43.43
N LEU A 9 3.29 -2.42 42.29
CA LEU A 9 3.79 -3.04 41.06
C LEU A 9 5.13 -2.43 40.63
N LEU A 10 5.28 -1.11 40.66
CA LEU A 10 6.54 -0.45 40.33
C LEU A 10 7.67 -0.80 41.30
N ALA A 11 7.36 -0.90 42.59
CA ALA A 11 8.33 -1.33 43.60
C ALA A 11 8.77 -2.77 43.36
N ASP A 12 7.82 -3.68 43.13
CA ASP A 12 8.06 -5.10 42.85
C ASP A 12 8.96 -5.27 41.61
N ILE A 13 8.67 -4.55 40.52
CA ILE A 13 9.52 -4.57 39.31
C ILE A 13 10.92 -4.06 39.61
N ARG A 14 11.08 -2.98 40.38
CA ARG A 14 12.40 -2.41 40.70
C ARG A 14 13.23 -3.29 41.62
N SER A 15 12.59 -4.09 42.46
CA SER A 15 13.27 -5.04 43.35
C SER A 15 13.54 -6.41 42.71
N ALA A 16 12.97 -6.67 41.52
CA ALA A 16 13.13 -7.95 40.85
C ALA A 16 14.56 -8.17 40.34
N ALA A 17 15.00 -9.41 40.30
CA ALA A 17 16.19 -9.83 39.58
C ALA A 17 15.89 -10.07 38.08
N PRO A 18 16.90 -10.04 37.20
CA PRO A 18 16.70 -10.35 35.79
C PRO A 18 16.07 -11.72 35.53
N GLY A 19 16.30 -12.72 36.40
CA GLY A 19 15.75 -14.07 36.27
C GLY A 19 14.30 -14.22 36.72
N ASP A 20 13.73 -13.23 37.39
CA ASP A 20 12.42 -13.34 38.04
C ASP A 20 11.28 -13.48 37.02
N PRO A 21 10.14 -14.08 37.45
CA PRO A 21 8.95 -14.19 36.61
C PRO A 21 8.39 -12.80 36.29
N ILE A 22 8.03 -12.60 35.03
CA ILE A 22 7.43 -11.35 34.56
C ILE A 22 5.91 -11.50 34.60
N PRO A 23 5.17 -10.49 35.09
CA PRO A 23 3.71 -10.52 35.11
C PRO A 23 3.10 -10.87 33.75
N GLY A 24 2.08 -11.72 33.77
CA GLY A 24 1.40 -12.19 32.57
C GLY A 24 0.51 -11.13 31.92
N ARG A 25 0.09 -11.35 30.66
CA ARG A 25 -0.82 -10.42 29.95
C ARG A 25 -2.15 -10.22 30.70
N ALA A 26 -2.69 -11.27 31.30
CA ALA A 26 -3.96 -11.21 32.03
C ALA A 26 -3.83 -10.36 33.31
N GLU A 27 -2.76 -10.56 34.08
CA GLU A 27 -2.46 -9.79 35.29
C GLU A 27 -2.25 -8.32 34.97
N LEU A 28 -1.45 -8.02 33.94
CA LEU A 28 -1.19 -6.66 33.49
C LEU A 28 -2.46 -5.98 32.95
N SER A 29 -3.32 -6.71 32.24
CA SER A 29 -4.58 -6.17 31.76
C SER A 29 -5.57 -5.89 32.89
N ALA A 30 -5.65 -6.77 33.88
CA ALA A 30 -6.47 -6.55 35.08
C ALA A 30 -5.97 -5.34 35.87
N HIS A 31 -4.65 -5.21 36.03
CA HIS A 31 -4.01 -4.06 36.65
C HIS A 31 -4.34 -2.75 35.94
N LEU A 32 -4.20 -2.72 34.61
CA LEU A 32 -4.51 -1.54 33.80
C LEU A 32 -6.00 -1.17 33.89
N GLN A 33 -6.90 -2.16 33.81
CA GLN A 33 -8.34 -1.96 33.92
C GLN A 33 -8.72 -1.35 35.28
N GLN A 34 -8.16 -1.89 36.37
CA GLN A 34 -8.35 -1.34 37.71
C GLN A 34 -7.85 0.11 37.76
N ARG A 35 -6.65 0.38 37.24
CA ARG A 35 -6.06 1.71 37.26
C ARG A 35 -6.88 2.72 36.46
N MET A 36 -7.46 2.33 35.34
CA MET A 36 -8.38 3.17 34.56
C MET A 36 -9.63 3.54 35.37
N GLY A 37 -10.16 2.63 36.19
CA GLY A 37 -11.26 2.92 37.11
C GLY A 37 -10.89 3.91 38.22
N GLU A 38 -9.63 3.94 38.64
CA GLU A 38 -9.14 4.83 39.71
C GLU A 38 -8.79 6.24 39.22
N VAL A 39 -8.13 6.37 38.05
CA VAL A 39 -7.54 7.65 37.60
C VAL A 39 -7.87 8.03 36.15
N GLY A 40 -8.76 7.28 35.49
CA GLY A 40 -9.18 7.55 34.11
C GLY A 40 -8.03 7.48 33.11
N ASP A 41 -7.98 8.43 32.18
CA ASP A 41 -7.05 8.45 31.04
C ASP A 41 -5.57 8.47 31.43
N LYS A 42 -5.24 8.98 32.63
CA LYS A 42 -3.86 9.00 33.15
C LYS A 42 -3.29 7.59 33.32
N ALA A 43 -4.15 6.58 33.52
CA ALA A 43 -3.74 5.18 33.68
C ALA A 43 -2.89 4.67 32.51
N LEU A 44 -3.14 5.14 31.28
CA LEU A 44 -2.39 4.73 30.10
C LEU A 44 -0.98 5.31 30.05
N ALA A 45 -0.77 6.50 30.63
CA ALA A 45 0.56 7.09 30.77
C ALA A 45 1.34 6.43 31.91
N ASP A 46 0.67 6.22 33.05
CA ASP A 46 1.20 5.47 34.19
C ASP A 46 1.67 4.07 33.77
N PHE A 47 0.86 3.36 32.98
CA PHE A 47 1.21 2.02 32.50
C PHE A 47 2.34 2.03 31.45
N ALA A 48 2.44 3.08 30.63
CA ALA A 48 3.59 3.25 29.73
C ALA A 48 4.89 3.45 30.54
N HIS A 49 4.82 4.12 31.70
CA HIS A 49 5.96 4.19 32.62
C HIS A 49 6.31 2.83 33.21
N VAL A 50 5.32 2.03 33.63
CA VAL A 50 5.53 0.65 34.08
C VAL A 50 6.24 -0.19 33.01
N GLN A 51 5.81 -0.09 31.75
CA GLN A 51 6.46 -0.78 30.64
C GLN A 51 7.94 -0.38 30.52
N ARG A 52 8.26 0.90 30.63
CA ARG A 52 9.65 1.39 30.56
C ARG A 52 10.50 0.79 31.68
N VAL A 53 10.03 0.85 32.93
CA VAL A 53 10.77 0.32 34.08
C VAL A 53 10.93 -1.20 33.96
N ALA A 54 9.90 -1.91 33.49
CA ALA A 54 9.99 -3.35 33.23
C ALA A 54 11.03 -3.66 32.14
N ALA A 55 11.10 -2.88 31.06
CA ALA A 55 12.07 -3.06 30.00
C ALA A 55 13.51 -2.78 30.45
N GLU A 56 13.71 -1.79 31.33
CA GLU A 56 14.99 -1.51 31.98
C GLU A 56 15.43 -2.68 32.88
N MET A 57 14.50 -3.33 33.59
CA MET A 57 14.79 -4.44 34.51
C MET A 57 15.00 -5.79 33.81
N TRP A 58 14.05 -6.20 32.97
CA TRP A 58 14.00 -7.55 32.40
C TRP A 58 14.37 -7.60 30.91
N GLY A 59 14.66 -6.46 30.31
CA GLY A 59 14.96 -6.32 28.89
C GLY A 59 13.71 -6.10 28.02
N ALA A 60 13.91 -5.38 26.92
CA ALA A 60 12.83 -4.97 26.01
C ALA A 60 12.11 -6.14 25.32
N GLU A 61 12.83 -7.25 25.07
CA GLU A 61 12.28 -8.45 24.43
C GLU A 61 11.25 -9.15 25.31
N ARG A 62 11.64 -9.47 26.55
CA ARG A 62 10.83 -10.24 27.50
C ARG A 62 9.61 -9.45 28.00
N THR A 63 9.61 -8.14 27.79
CA THR A 63 8.53 -7.23 28.22
C THR A 63 7.71 -6.67 27.07
N ALA A 64 7.87 -7.17 25.84
CA ALA A 64 7.13 -6.71 24.67
C ALA A 64 5.59 -6.84 24.83
N HIS A 65 5.12 -7.80 25.63
CA HIS A 65 3.69 -8.00 25.89
C HIS A 65 3.04 -6.87 26.69
N PHE A 66 3.80 -6.06 27.44
CA PHE A 66 3.28 -4.83 28.05
C PHE A 66 2.78 -3.87 26.98
N GLY A 67 3.49 -3.78 25.84
CA GLY A 67 3.06 -3.00 24.69
C GLY A 67 1.74 -3.50 24.08
N GLN A 68 1.52 -4.82 24.09
CA GLN A 68 0.26 -5.44 23.64
C GLN A 68 -0.90 -5.04 24.54
N VAL A 69 -0.72 -5.13 25.86
CA VAL A 69 -1.74 -4.73 26.85
C VAL A 69 -2.06 -3.24 26.70
N LEU A 70 -1.04 -2.38 26.62
CA LEU A 70 -1.28 -0.95 26.43
C LEU A 70 -2.04 -0.65 25.12
N ARG A 71 -1.75 -1.41 24.05
CA ARG A 71 -2.37 -1.26 22.73
C ARG A 71 -3.81 -1.77 22.70
N SER A 72 -4.14 -2.84 23.42
CA SER A 72 -5.48 -3.42 23.46
C SER A 72 -6.48 -2.50 24.15
N HIS A 73 -6.03 -1.77 25.18
CA HIS A 73 -6.85 -0.78 25.90
C HIS A 73 -6.99 0.56 25.17
N ARG A 74 -6.09 0.89 24.23
CA ARG A 74 -6.12 2.17 23.48
C ARG A 74 -7.01 2.17 22.23
N VAL A 75 -7.33 1.01 21.69
CA VAL A 75 -7.95 0.95 20.35
C VAL A 75 -8.96 -0.17 20.31
N THR A 76 -10.16 0.20 19.91
CA THR A 76 -11.25 -0.73 19.65
C THR A 76 -11.21 -1.26 18.22
N PRO A 77 -11.75 -2.45 17.97
CA PRO A 77 -12.07 -2.90 16.62
C PRO A 77 -12.96 -1.88 15.92
N LYS A 78 -12.64 -1.53 14.68
CA LYS A 78 -13.52 -0.69 13.84
C LYS A 78 -14.34 -1.57 12.92
N ALA A 79 -15.51 -1.07 12.53
CA ALA A 79 -16.29 -1.67 11.47
C ALA A 79 -15.42 -1.91 10.22
N PRO A 80 -15.62 -3.03 9.51
CA PRO A 80 -14.84 -3.33 8.31
C PRO A 80 -14.97 -2.20 7.28
N ARG A 81 -13.88 -1.94 6.56
CA ARG A 81 -13.88 -0.92 5.50
C ARG A 81 -14.90 -1.31 4.44
N LYS A 82 -15.64 -0.32 3.94
CA LYS A 82 -16.47 -0.49 2.74
C LYS A 82 -15.63 -1.04 1.59
N THR A 83 -16.19 -2.01 0.88
CA THR A 83 -15.53 -2.59 -0.29
C THR A 83 -15.39 -1.55 -1.40
N ALA A 84 -14.51 -1.80 -2.37
CA ALA A 84 -14.40 -0.91 -3.54
C ALA A 84 -15.72 -0.83 -4.33
N TRP A 85 -16.47 -1.94 -4.41
CA TRP A 85 -17.77 -1.99 -5.07
C TRP A 85 -18.84 -1.20 -4.32
N THR A 86 -18.91 -1.33 -2.99
CA THR A 86 -19.83 -0.54 -2.16
C THR A 86 -19.60 0.96 -2.36
N ARG A 87 -18.34 1.40 -2.42
CA ARG A 87 -18.01 2.81 -2.70
C ARG A 87 -18.42 3.25 -4.11
N ALA A 88 -18.28 2.37 -5.11
CA ALA A 88 -18.69 2.64 -6.47
C ALA A 88 -20.23 2.74 -6.60
N GLU A 89 -20.97 1.88 -5.91
CA GLU A 89 -22.44 1.91 -5.84
C GLU A 89 -22.94 3.17 -5.15
N GLU A 90 -22.36 3.53 -4.00
CA GLU A 90 -22.70 4.78 -3.29
C GLU A 90 -22.43 6.03 -4.15
N ALA A 91 -21.42 5.99 -5.03
CA ALA A 91 -21.09 7.10 -5.89
C ALA A 91 -22.18 7.41 -6.94
N LEU A 92 -23.06 6.45 -7.27
CA LEU A 92 -24.17 6.65 -8.22
C LEU A 92 -25.09 7.82 -7.84
N ARG A 93 -25.24 8.10 -6.54
CA ARG A 93 -26.05 9.23 -6.05
C ARG A 93 -25.60 10.59 -6.59
N HIS A 94 -24.35 10.68 -7.04
CA HIS A 94 -23.74 11.88 -7.59
C HIS A 94 -24.07 12.09 -9.07
N LEU A 95 -24.66 11.11 -9.77
CA LEU A 95 -25.06 11.28 -11.15
C LEU A 95 -26.47 11.88 -11.29
N PRO A 96 -26.77 12.58 -12.40
CA PRO A 96 -28.13 12.90 -12.82
C PRO A 96 -29.05 11.67 -12.79
N ALA A 97 -30.30 11.85 -12.37
CA ALA A 97 -31.29 10.77 -12.30
C ALA A 97 -31.43 9.95 -13.61
N PRO A 98 -31.43 10.56 -14.81
CA PRO A 98 -31.54 9.81 -16.07
C PRO A 98 -30.39 8.82 -16.33
N TRP A 99 -29.21 9.05 -15.74
CA TRP A 99 -28.04 8.21 -15.97
C TRP A 99 -27.92 7.05 -14.98
N ARG A 100 -28.51 7.19 -13.78
CA ARG A 100 -28.25 6.30 -12.65
C ARG A 100 -28.58 4.85 -12.95
N GLN A 101 -29.74 4.57 -13.54
CA GLN A 101 -30.20 3.20 -13.77
C GLN A 101 -29.26 2.45 -14.72
N GLN A 102 -28.97 3.03 -15.89
CA GLN A 102 -28.13 2.38 -16.90
C GLN A 102 -26.69 2.15 -16.40
N VAL A 103 -26.13 3.13 -15.67
CA VAL A 103 -24.80 2.97 -15.05
C VAL A 103 -24.84 1.92 -13.94
N ALA A 104 -25.90 1.87 -13.13
CA ALA A 104 -26.07 0.85 -12.08
C ALA A 104 -26.14 -0.57 -12.65
N GLU A 105 -26.87 -0.79 -13.73
CA GLU A 105 -26.94 -2.07 -14.43
C GLU A 105 -25.55 -2.52 -14.94
N HIS A 106 -24.75 -1.59 -15.48
CA HIS A 106 -23.40 -1.88 -15.91
C HIS A 106 -22.44 -2.19 -14.74
N ILE A 107 -22.61 -1.51 -13.60
CA ILE A 107 -21.88 -1.81 -12.36
C ILE A 107 -22.21 -3.21 -11.86
N ALA A 108 -23.49 -3.56 -11.81
CA ALA A 108 -23.94 -4.90 -11.40
C ALA A 108 -23.34 -5.99 -12.30
N LEU A 109 -23.32 -5.77 -13.62
CA LEU A 109 -22.67 -6.67 -14.56
C LEU A 109 -21.16 -6.78 -14.32
N SER A 110 -20.48 -5.64 -14.16
CA SER A 110 -19.03 -5.61 -13.95
C SER A 110 -18.60 -6.28 -12.65
N ARG A 111 -19.41 -6.14 -11.58
CA ARG A 111 -19.19 -6.78 -10.28
C ARG A 111 -19.25 -8.31 -10.36
N GLN A 112 -20.03 -8.87 -11.29
CA GLN A 112 -20.06 -10.32 -11.50
C GLN A 112 -18.75 -10.85 -12.08
N GLY A 113 -17.96 -10.00 -12.76
CA GLY A 113 -16.68 -10.37 -13.35
C GLY A 113 -16.78 -11.37 -14.51
N LYS A 114 -17.99 -11.68 -15.00
CA LYS A 114 -18.20 -12.61 -16.10
C LYS A 114 -18.09 -11.89 -17.43
N ARG A 115 -17.20 -12.36 -18.30
CA ARG A 115 -17.01 -11.79 -19.64
C ARG A 115 -18.31 -11.90 -20.44
N VAL A 116 -18.77 -10.77 -20.98
CA VAL A 116 -19.91 -10.71 -21.89
C VAL A 116 -19.43 -10.21 -23.25
N LYS A 117 -19.81 -10.90 -24.33
CA LYS A 117 -19.40 -10.55 -25.69
C LYS A 117 -19.81 -9.10 -26.00
N GLY A 118 -18.85 -8.31 -26.52
CA GLY A 118 -19.07 -6.91 -26.88
C GLY A 118 -19.17 -5.94 -25.69
N ARG A 119 -18.96 -6.38 -24.44
CA ARG A 119 -19.01 -5.50 -23.26
C ARG A 119 -17.68 -5.54 -22.49
N THR A 120 -17.03 -4.38 -22.42
CA THR A 120 -15.89 -4.17 -21.53
C THR A 120 -16.38 -3.97 -20.10
N LEU A 121 -15.92 -4.81 -19.17
CA LEU A 121 -16.25 -4.66 -17.75
C LEU A 121 -15.40 -3.56 -17.11
N TRP A 122 -15.99 -2.79 -16.20
CA TRP A 122 -15.26 -1.80 -15.43
C TRP A 122 -14.77 -2.38 -14.12
N SER A 123 -13.56 -2.00 -13.71
CA SER A 123 -13.17 -2.25 -12.32
C SER A 123 -13.85 -1.28 -11.38
N ALA A 124 -14.06 -1.66 -10.12
CA ALA A 124 -14.65 -0.76 -9.12
C ALA A 124 -13.93 0.60 -8.99
N ALA A 125 -12.62 0.64 -9.21
CA ALA A 125 -11.85 1.89 -9.22
C ALA A 125 -12.13 2.71 -10.48
N TYR A 126 -12.15 2.07 -11.65
CA TYR A 126 -12.50 2.72 -12.92
C TYR A 126 -13.93 3.27 -12.88
N THR A 127 -14.89 2.51 -12.34
CA THR A 127 -16.27 2.98 -12.12
C THR A 127 -16.32 4.26 -11.30
N GLN A 128 -15.60 4.33 -10.17
CA GLN A 128 -15.53 5.55 -9.37
C GLN A 128 -14.94 6.72 -10.18
N SER A 129 -13.90 6.47 -10.98
CA SER A 129 -13.31 7.49 -11.85
C SER A 129 -14.27 7.95 -12.96
N VAL A 130 -15.06 7.04 -13.56
CA VAL A 130 -16.10 7.37 -14.54
C VAL A 130 -17.17 8.25 -13.92
N ILE A 131 -17.71 7.85 -12.76
CA ILE A 131 -18.72 8.63 -12.04
C ILE A 131 -18.19 10.01 -11.67
N SER A 132 -16.95 10.09 -11.19
CA SER A 132 -16.32 11.37 -10.86
C SER A 132 -16.13 12.27 -12.09
N ALA A 133 -15.74 11.70 -13.23
CA ALA A 133 -15.58 12.44 -14.48
C ALA A 133 -16.94 12.93 -15.02
N LEU A 134 -17.97 12.09 -14.99
CA LEU A 134 -19.34 12.45 -15.38
C LEU A 134 -19.92 13.57 -14.49
N LYS A 135 -19.67 13.52 -13.17
CA LYS A 135 -20.08 14.59 -12.26
C LYS A 135 -19.41 15.92 -12.62
N LYS A 136 -18.10 15.92 -12.90
CA LYS A 136 -17.37 17.11 -13.33
C LYS A 136 -17.88 17.67 -14.67
N TRP A 137 -18.21 16.78 -15.59
CA TRP A 137 -18.82 17.15 -16.87
C TRP A 137 -20.19 17.79 -16.69
N GLU A 138 -21.05 17.20 -15.85
CA GLU A 138 -22.35 17.77 -15.49
C GLU A 138 -22.20 19.18 -14.89
N ASP A 139 -21.27 19.37 -13.95
CA ASP A 139 -21.01 20.68 -13.32
C ASP A 139 -20.55 21.72 -14.36
N TYR A 140 -19.67 21.31 -15.27
CA TYR A 140 -19.22 22.16 -16.37
C TYR A 140 -20.37 22.53 -17.31
N CYS A 141 -21.18 21.56 -17.75
CA CYS A 141 -22.32 21.80 -18.62
C CYS A 141 -23.34 22.74 -17.96
N ALA A 142 -23.66 22.52 -16.68
CA ALA A 142 -24.58 23.37 -15.93
C ALA A 142 -24.06 24.81 -15.83
N SER A 143 -22.77 24.99 -15.56
CA SER A 143 -22.14 26.32 -15.43
C SER A 143 -22.07 27.08 -16.76
N ASN A 144 -22.11 26.38 -17.89
CA ASN A 144 -21.97 26.97 -19.24
C ASN A 144 -23.27 26.89 -20.07
N GLY A 145 -24.38 26.42 -19.48
CA GLY A 145 -25.66 26.25 -20.19
C GLY A 145 -25.60 25.25 -21.35
N LEU A 146 -24.73 24.24 -21.27
CA LEU A 146 -24.53 23.25 -22.32
C LEU A 146 -25.40 22.01 -22.11
N SER A 147 -25.68 21.30 -23.21
CA SER A 147 -26.27 19.96 -23.16
C SER A 147 -25.32 18.98 -22.46
N LEU A 148 -25.90 18.00 -21.75
CA LEU A 148 -25.11 16.92 -21.13
C LEU A 148 -24.56 15.92 -22.15
N THR A 149 -25.09 15.88 -23.38
CA THR A 149 -24.54 15.06 -24.45
C THR A 149 -23.29 15.73 -25.03
N PRO A 150 -22.10 15.11 -24.93
CA PRO A 150 -20.87 15.75 -25.37
C PRO A 150 -20.80 15.89 -26.89
N THR A 151 -20.23 17.00 -27.32
CA THR A 151 -19.77 17.24 -28.69
C THR A 151 -18.26 17.42 -28.67
N GLY A 152 -17.58 17.27 -29.83
CA GLY A 152 -16.14 17.47 -29.90
C GLY A 152 -15.73 18.86 -29.37
N ALA A 153 -16.41 19.91 -29.82
CA ALA A 153 -16.14 21.28 -29.38
C ALA A 153 -16.35 21.48 -27.86
N ALA A 154 -17.45 20.95 -27.30
CA ALA A 154 -17.73 21.11 -25.88
C ALA A 154 -16.75 20.31 -25.00
N LEU A 155 -16.32 19.14 -25.47
CA LEU A 155 -15.36 18.29 -24.78
C LEU A 155 -13.95 18.89 -24.80
N ASP A 156 -13.53 19.47 -25.93
CA ASP A 156 -12.25 20.18 -26.05
C ASP A 156 -12.22 21.41 -25.13
N ALA A 157 -13.30 22.21 -25.15
CA ALA A 157 -13.47 23.36 -24.25
C ALA A 157 -13.44 22.93 -22.77
N PHE A 158 -14.02 21.79 -22.41
CA PHE A 158 -13.92 21.23 -21.06
C PHE A 158 -12.47 20.89 -20.68
N GLY A 159 -11.67 20.35 -21.59
CA GLY A 159 -10.24 20.10 -21.37
C GLY A 159 -9.47 21.35 -21.02
N HIS A 160 -9.68 22.40 -21.80
CA HIS A 160 -9.11 23.72 -21.54
C HIS A 160 -9.61 24.29 -20.21
N HIS A 161 -10.90 24.16 -19.91
CA HIS A 161 -11.46 24.62 -18.65
C HIS A 161 -10.79 23.94 -17.44
N VAL A 162 -10.68 22.61 -17.42
CA VAL A 162 -10.12 21.91 -16.26
C VAL A 162 -8.62 22.15 -16.09
N THR A 163 -7.88 22.41 -17.17
CA THR A 163 -6.44 22.71 -17.12
C THR A 163 -6.14 24.17 -16.74
N THR A 164 -7.03 25.10 -17.07
CA THR A 164 -6.87 26.55 -16.80
C THR A 164 -7.51 27.02 -15.49
N GLN A 165 -8.31 26.19 -14.82
CA GLN A 165 -8.90 26.53 -13.52
C GLN A 165 -7.82 26.89 -12.50
N THR A 166 -7.73 28.19 -12.22
CA THR A 166 -6.85 28.78 -11.20
C THR A 166 -7.57 28.72 -9.84
N GLY A 167 -6.90 28.15 -8.82
CA GLY A 167 -7.44 28.04 -7.46
C GLY A 167 -7.52 26.62 -6.89
N ALA A 168 -7.29 25.59 -7.70
CA ALA A 168 -7.05 24.25 -7.16
C ALA A 168 -5.63 24.17 -6.57
N GLU A 169 -5.47 23.56 -5.39
CA GLU A 169 -4.15 23.34 -4.75
C GLU A 169 -3.14 22.63 -5.66
N ARG A 170 -3.61 21.94 -6.71
CA ARG A 170 -2.79 21.41 -7.80
C ARG A 170 -3.50 21.59 -9.14
N PRO A 171 -2.84 22.20 -10.15
CA PRO A 171 -3.42 22.31 -11.49
C PRO A 171 -3.62 20.92 -12.11
N VAL A 172 -4.70 20.75 -12.87
CA VAL A 172 -4.98 19.52 -13.61
C VAL A 172 -4.02 19.46 -14.80
N THR A 173 -3.30 18.34 -14.94
CA THR A 173 -2.38 18.12 -16.07
C THR A 173 -3.15 17.76 -17.35
N THR A 174 -2.55 17.98 -18.52
CA THR A 174 -3.10 17.54 -19.82
C THR A 174 -3.44 16.05 -19.82
N SER A 175 -2.58 15.21 -19.22
CA SER A 175 -2.85 13.78 -19.04
C SER A 175 -4.10 13.50 -18.21
N SER A 176 -4.33 14.26 -17.14
CA SER A 176 -5.52 14.12 -16.30
C SER A 176 -6.79 14.60 -17.00
N ALA A 177 -6.70 15.66 -17.82
CA ALA A 177 -7.79 16.14 -18.65
C ALA A 177 -8.21 15.09 -19.70
N ALA A 178 -7.23 14.54 -20.43
CA ALA A 178 -7.45 13.44 -21.39
C ALA A 178 -8.13 12.22 -20.71
N ASP A 179 -7.65 11.88 -19.51
CA ASP A 179 -8.23 10.83 -18.67
C ASP A 179 -9.71 11.10 -18.32
N TYR A 180 -10.06 12.33 -17.94
CA TYR A 180 -11.45 12.70 -17.66
C TYR A 180 -12.31 12.54 -18.91
N MET A 181 -11.86 13.02 -20.07
CA MET A 181 -12.63 12.92 -21.31
C MET A 181 -12.90 11.48 -21.73
N GLU A 182 -11.90 10.60 -21.68
CA GLU A 182 -12.09 9.16 -21.94
C GLU A 182 -13.17 8.57 -21.01
N ARG A 183 -13.10 8.91 -19.73
CA ARG A 183 -14.03 8.43 -18.70
C ARG A 183 -15.43 8.98 -18.92
N ILE A 184 -15.56 10.23 -19.38
CA ILE A 184 -16.84 10.83 -19.79
C ILE A 184 -17.42 10.03 -20.95
N LEU A 185 -16.67 9.79 -22.03
CA LEU A 185 -17.17 9.02 -23.18
C LEU A 185 -17.54 7.58 -22.80
N SER A 186 -16.72 6.92 -21.99
CA SER A 186 -17.03 5.60 -21.43
C SER A 186 -18.36 5.62 -20.65
N GLY A 187 -18.55 6.64 -19.81
CA GLY A 187 -19.76 6.85 -19.02
C GLY A 187 -20.99 7.13 -19.88
N MET A 188 -20.86 8.03 -20.85
CA MET A 188 -21.93 8.44 -21.77
C MET A 188 -22.40 7.28 -22.65
N ALA A 189 -21.49 6.42 -23.12
CA ALA A 189 -21.85 5.21 -23.86
C ALA A 189 -22.71 4.22 -23.05
N ARG A 190 -22.79 4.39 -21.71
CA ARG A 190 -23.70 3.64 -20.84
C ARG A 190 -24.93 4.43 -20.48
N ALA A 191 -24.77 5.69 -20.11
CA ALA A 191 -25.87 6.56 -19.73
C ALA A 191 -26.85 6.85 -20.88
N GLN A 192 -26.37 6.87 -22.12
CA GLN A 192 -27.16 7.09 -23.33
C GLN A 192 -26.86 5.98 -24.35
N PRO A 193 -27.59 4.84 -24.30
CA PRO A 193 -27.43 3.77 -25.26
C PRO A 193 -27.57 4.29 -26.70
N GLY A 194 -26.60 3.95 -27.56
CA GLY A 194 -26.55 4.42 -28.95
C GLY A 194 -25.71 5.68 -29.18
N PHE A 195 -25.23 6.35 -28.14
CA PHE A 195 -24.29 7.47 -28.30
C PHE A 195 -22.97 7.01 -28.93
N SER A 196 -22.59 7.66 -30.02
CA SER A 196 -21.29 7.56 -30.68
C SER A 196 -20.97 8.90 -31.35
N SER A 197 -19.71 9.34 -31.28
CA SER A 197 -19.29 10.61 -31.87
C SER A 197 -17.82 10.56 -32.26
N ALA A 198 -17.55 10.43 -33.56
CA ALA A 198 -16.18 10.44 -34.09
C ALA A 198 -15.43 11.74 -33.75
N ALA A 199 -16.13 12.87 -33.64
CA ALA A 199 -15.54 14.14 -33.22
C ALA A 199 -15.06 14.10 -31.76
N CYS A 200 -15.84 13.47 -30.86
CA CYS A 200 -15.41 13.30 -29.47
C CYS A 200 -14.23 12.33 -29.37
N ASP A 201 -14.26 11.23 -30.13
CA ASP A 201 -13.17 10.25 -30.16
C ASP A 201 -11.87 10.88 -30.64
N PHE A 202 -11.94 11.74 -31.67
CA PHE A 202 -10.80 12.53 -32.16
C PHE A 202 -10.22 13.45 -31.07
N VAL A 203 -11.07 14.21 -30.38
CA VAL A 203 -10.62 15.11 -29.29
C VAL A 203 -9.94 14.33 -28.17
N VAL A 204 -10.50 13.18 -27.76
CA VAL A 204 -9.86 12.33 -26.75
C VAL A 204 -8.50 11.82 -27.21
N ALA A 205 -8.37 11.43 -28.48
CA ALA A 205 -7.09 11.00 -29.05
C ALA A 205 -6.07 12.15 -29.09
N ASP A 206 -6.46 13.32 -29.58
CA ASP A 206 -5.61 14.51 -29.65
C ASP A 206 -5.10 14.94 -28.25
N TRP A 207 -5.97 14.98 -27.23
CA TRP A 207 -5.54 15.28 -25.86
C TRP A 207 -4.59 14.24 -25.27
N ARG A 208 -4.72 12.96 -25.65
CA ARG A 208 -3.76 11.91 -25.26
C ARG A 208 -2.42 12.10 -25.96
N ASP A 209 -2.42 12.48 -27.22
CA ASP A 209 -1.19 12.72 -27.98
C ASP A 209 -0.44 13.93 -27.42
N ARG A 210 -1.15 15.02 -27.09
CA ARG A 210 -0.60 16.17 -26.35
C ARG A 210 0.02 15.75 -25.02
N ALA A 211 -0.72 14.99 -24.21
CA ALA A 211 -0.23 14.49 -22.92
C ALA A 211 1.00 13.57 -23.06
N SER A 212 1.07 12.78 -24.13
CA SER A 212 2.23 11.94 -24.44
C SER A 212 3.45 12.77 -24.81
N ALA A 213 3.27 13.83 -25.61
CA ALA A 213 4.34 14.75 -26.02
C ALA A 213 4.90 15.56 -24.84
N GLU A 214 4.06 16.00 -23.91
CA GLU A 214 4.50 16.69 -22.67
C GLU A 214 5.29 15.77 -21.72
N GLY A 215 4.99 14.47 -21.76
CA GLY A 215 5.59 13.48 -20.88
C GLY A 215 5.07 13.51 -19.43
N PRO A 216 5.49 12.53 -18.60
CA PRO A 216 4.97 12.38 -17.25
C PRO A 216 5.60 13.37 -16.27
N GLY A 217 4.94 14.50 -15.98
CA GLY A 217 5.45 15.53 -15.06
C GLY A 217 5.71 15.09 -13.60
N THR A 218 5.22 13.92 -13.18
CA THR A 218 5.44 13.38 -11.81
C THR A 218 6.67 12.47 -11.69
N LYS A 219 7.32 12.18 -12.82
CA LYS A 219 8.39 11.21 -12.92
C LYS A 219 9.72 11.90 -13.23
N THR A 220 10.54 12.12 -12.21
CA THR A 220 11.86 12.76 -12.37
C THR A 220 13.01 11.76 -12.22
N GLY A 221 14.14 12.04 -12.86
CA GLY A 221 15.37 11.24 -12.73
C GLY A 221 15.93 11.23 -11.30
N ALA A 222 15.71 12.31 -10.54
CA ALA A 222 16.09 12.40 -9.12
C ALA A 222 15.45 11.31 -8.22
N GLN A 223 14.40 10.62 -8.69
CA GLN A 223 13.78 9.51 -7.96
C GLN A 223 14.46 8.15 -8.19
N LEU A 224 15.56 8.11 -8.94
CA LEU A 224 16.38 6.92 -9.19
C LEU A 224 17.57 6.93 -8.22
N VAL A 225 17.47 6.17 -7.13
CA VAL A 225 18.43 6.12 -6.01
C VAL A 225 19.10 4.75 -5.87
N GLY A 226 18.66 3.75 -6.65
CA GLY A 226 19.11 2.36 -6.52
C GLY A 226 18.19 1.57 -5.58
N ALA A 227 17.83 0.36 -5.99
CA ALA A 227 17.01 -0.54 -5.18
C ALA A 227 17.76 -1.08 -3.96
N SER A 228 19.04 -1.44 -4.09
CA SER A 228 19.92 -1.85 -2.98
C SER A 228 19.94 -0.80 -1.86
N THR A 229 20.17 0.48 -2.19
CA THR A 229 20.13 1.60 -1.22
C THR A 229 18.79 1.70 -0.49
N ILE A 230 17.67 1.50 -1.18
CA ILE A 230 16.34 1.53 -0.56
C ILE A 230 16.11 0.28 0.33
N TYR A 231 16.64 -0.86 -0.07
CA TYR A 231 16.60 -2.10 0.70
C TYR A 231 17.39 -1.95 2.01
N ASP A 232 18.60 -1.37 1.95
CA ASP A 232 19.45 -1.10 3.11
C ASP A 232 18.80 -0.10 4.08
N LEU A 233 18.15 0.95 3.57
CA LEU A 233 17.33 1.85 4.39
C LEU A 233 16.22 1.07 5.13
N GLY A 234 15.63 0.07 4.48
CA GLY A 234 14.67 -0.83 5.11
C GLY A 234 15.27 -1.58 6.31
N PHE A 235 16.49 -2.09 6.17
CA PHE A 235 17.20 -2.78 7.25
C PHE A 235 17.71 -1.83 8.33
N GLN A 236 18.11 -0.61 7.99
CA GLN A 236 18.43 0.42 8.98
C GLN A 236 17.23 0.66 9.91
N HIS A 237 16.03 0.85 9.35
CA HIS A 237 14.81 0.98 10.16
C HIS A 237 14.56 -0.25 11.05
N ILE A 238 14.83 -1.46 10.56
CA ILE A 238 14.71 -2.69 11.35
C ILE A 238 15.72 -2.69 12.51
N CYS A 239 16.98 -2.33 12.26
CA CYS A 239 18.02 -2.23 13.28
C CYS A 239 17.71 -1.16 14.33
N GLU A 240 17.24 0.02 13.91
CA GLU A 240 16.78 1.07 14.82
C GLU A 240 15.60 0.61 15.68
N ALA A 241 14.71 -0.24 15.15
CA ALA A 241 13.61 -0.82 15.92
C ALA A 241 14.12 -1.77 17.01
N ARG A 242 15.15 -2.58 16.68
CA ARG A 242 15.82 -3.51 17.62
C ARG A 242 16.56 -2.77 18.73
N ALA A 243 17.24 -1.67 18.39
CA ALA A 243 18.04 -0.88 19.32
C ALA A 243 17.20 -0.04 20.32
N ARG A 244 15.87 -0.01 20.18
CA ARG A 244 15.03 0.75 21.11
C ARG A 244 15.05 0.13 22.51
N PRO A 245 15.13 0.96 23.56
CA PRO A 245 15.14 0.48 24.95
C PRO A 245 13.83 -0.20 25.38
N MET A 246 12.77 -0.04 24.60
CA MET A 246 11.45 -0.60 24.88
C MET A 246 10.76 -1.06 23.60
N ARG A 247 10.27 -2.32 23.58
CA ARG A 247 9.47 -2.86 22.48
C ARG A 247 8.00 -2.46 22.64
N GLY A 248 7.72 -1.18 22.43
CA GLY A 248 6.37 -0.63 22.34
C GLY A 248 5.89 -0.45 20.89
N LEU A 249 4.73 0.19 20.72
CA LEU A 249 4.13 0.45 19.40
C LEU A 249 5.09 1.20 18.45
N HIS A 250 5.91 2.12 18.96
CA HIS A 250 6.88 2.84 18.13
C HIS A 250 7.97 1.93 17.54
N ALA A 251 8.48 0.98 18.33
CA ALA A 251 9.45 0.00 17.83
C ALA A 251 8.81 -0.91 16.78
N ALA A 252 7.60 -1.41 17.06
CA ALA A 252 6.84 -2.22 16.12
C ALA A 252 6.52 -1.48 14.80
N LEU A 253 6.22 -0.18 14.89
CA LEU A 253 6.01 0.68 13.72
C LEU A 253 7.26 0.87 12.90
N GLN A 254 8.40 1.12 13.55
CA GLN A 254 9.68 1.27 12.88
C GLN A 254 10.06 -0.01 12.14
N PHE A 255 9.92 -1.17 12.78
CA PHE A 255 10.19 -2.46 12.16
C PHE A 255 9.27 -2.71 10.95
N ARG A 256 7.94 -2.52 11.13
CA ARG A 256 6.95 -2.66 10.05
C ARG A 256 7.31 -1.76 8.86
N ASN A 257 7.71 -0.52 9.14
CA ASN A 257 8.08 0.46 8.14
C ASN A 257 9.35 0.05 7.37
N GLY A 258 10.36 -0.47 8.05
CA GLY A 258 11.53 -1.07 7.41
C GLY A 258 11.17 -2.24 6.48
N LEU A 259 10.25 -3.11 6.92
CA LEU A 259 9.73 -4.20 6.08
C LEU A 259 8.96 -3.71 4.85
N ILE A 260 8.29 -2.56 4.89
CA ILE A 260 7.62 -1.98 3.70
C ILE A 260 8.65 -1.68 2.61
N LEU A 261 9.81 -1.13 2.98
CA LEU A 261 10.89 -0.83 2.03
C LEU A 261 11.57 -2.12 1.55
N ALA A 262 12.03 -2.96 2.48
CA ALA A 262 12.77 -4.18 2.14
C ALA A 262 11.95 -5.13 1.26
N ILE A 263 10.68 -5.38 1.59
CA ILE A 263 9.79 -6.21 0.75
C ILE A 263 9.37 -5.46 -0.51
N GLY A 264 9.10 -4.16 -0.42
CA GLY A 264 8.72 -3.37 -1.59
C GLY A 264 9.79 -3.34 -2.67
N THR A 265 11.06 -3.46 -2.29
CA THR A 265 12.19 -3.60 -3.20
C THR A 265 12.40 -5.04 -3.67
N ALA A 266 12.45 -6.02 -2.74
CA ALA A 266 12.71 -7.42 -3.09
C ALA A 266 11.54 -8.07 -3.87
N LEU A 267 10.33 -7.56 -3.67
CA LEU A 267 9.12 -7.96 -4.38
C LEU A 267 8.44 -6.69 -4.94
N PRO A 268 8.91 -6.16 -6.10
CA PRO A 268 8.49 -4.86 -6.65
C PRO A 268 7.08 -4.86 -7.26
N GLN A 269 6.10 -5.11 -6.39
CA GLN A 269 4.69 -5.14 -6.67
C GLN A 269 4.03 -3.81 -6.30
N ARG A 270 2.87 -3.54 -6.89
CA ARG A 270 2.09 -2.33 -6.59
C ARG A 270 1.65 -2.32 -5.13
N ALA A 271 1.46 -1.14 -4.55
CA ALA A 271 0.98 -0.98 -3.17
C ALA A 271 -0.26 -1.81 -2.83
N ARG A 272 -1.19 -1.95 -3.80
CA ARG A 272 -2.38 -2.80 -3.68
C ARG A 272 -2.02 -4.25 -3.38
N ALA A 273 -1.12 -4.82 -4.18
CA ALA A 273 -0.65 -6.19 -4.03
C ALA A 273 0.13 -6.37 -2.71
N LEU A 274 0.97 -5.42 -2.33
CA LEU A 274 1.68 -5.46 -1.04
C LEU A 274 0.72 -5.35 0.16
N SER A 275 -0.42 -4.66 0.00
CA SER A 275 -1.38 -4.48 1.09
C SER A 275 -2.14 -5.75 1.50
N CYS A 276 -2.15 -6.79 0.66
CA CYS A 276 -2.77 -8.08 1.01
C CYS A 276 -1.80 -9.07 1.65
N LEU A 277 -0.52 -8.71 1.84
CA LEU A 277 0.44 -9.62 2.45
C LEU A 277 0.04 -9.93 3.89
N ALA A 278 -0.03 -11.22 4.21
CA ALA A 278 -0.42 -11.76 5.50
C ALA A 278 0.29 -13.09 5.71
N PHE A 279 0.83 -13.28 6.92
CA PHE A 279 1.47 -14.53 7.33
C PHE A 279 0.51 -15.70 7.18
N ASP A 280 1.04 -16.84 6.73
CA ASP A 280 0.34 -18.12 6.57
C ASP A 280 -0.83 -18.10 5.58
N SER A 281 -0.93 -17.06 4.75
CA SER A 281 -1.98 -16.94 3.74
C SER A 281 -1.40 -16.50 2.40
N THR A 282 -0.91 -15.28 2.31
CA THR A 282 -0.34 -14.72 1.08
C THR A 282 1.18 -14.57 1.15
N LEU A 283 1.76 -14.77 2.34
CA LEU A 283 3.20 -14.87 2.59
C LEU A 283 3.48 -16.05 3.52
N THR A 284 4.35 -16.96 3.09
CA THR A 284 4.85 -18.08 3.90
C THR A 284 6.37 -18.13 3.88
N LEU A 285 6.95 -18.69 4.93
CA LEU A 285 8.39 -18.88 5.10
C LEU A 285 8.63 -20.38 5.26
N PRO A 286 8.85 -21.11 4.15
CA PRO A 286 9.06 -22.56 4.20
C PRO A 286 10.27 -22.95 5.05
N ASP A 287 11.29 -22.09 5.09
CA ASP A 287 12.51 -22.24 5.85
C ASP A 287 13.07 -20.85 6.24
N HIS A 288 14.29 -20.82 6.79
CA HIS A 288 14.94 -19.59 7.27
C HIS A 288 15.50 -18.67 6.18
N GLU A 289 15.48 -19.10 4.91
CA GLU A 289 16.03 -18.35 3.79
C GLU A 289 15.03 -18.05 2.68
N THR A 290 13.97 -18.86 2.58
CA THR A 290 13.03 -18.85 1.48
C THR A 290 11.77 -18.08 1.84
N ILE A 291 11.35 -17.21 0.93
CA ILE A 291 10.11 -16.45 1.03
C ILE A 291 9.21 -16.88 -0.13
N ARG A 292 8.01 -17.36 0.20
CA ARG A 292 6.96 -17.65 -0.77
C ARG A 292 5.83 -16.64 -0.63
N VAL A 293 5.41 -16.09 -1.76
CA VAL A 293 4.33 -15.11 -1.87
C VAL A 293 3.29 -15.60 -2.86
N CYS A 294 2.02 -15.54 -2.45
CA CYS A 294 0.87 -15.84 -3.28
C CYS A 294 -0.12 -14.66 -3.19
N ILE A 295 -0.20 -13.84 -4.24
CA ILE A 295 -1.06 -12.66 -4.30
C ILE A 295 -2.29 -13.00 -5.15
N PRO A 296 -3.52 -12.93 -4.60
CA PRO A 296 -4.74 -13.19 -5.38
C PRO A 296 -4.86 -12.26 -6.60
N ALA A 297 -5.40 -12.78 -7.71
CA ALA A 297 -5.63 -12.03 -8.95
C ALA A 297 -6.43 -10.73 -8.72
N SER A 298 -7.38 -10.75 -7.78
CA SER A 298 -8.19 -9.60 -7.38
C SER A 298 -7.39 -8.44 -6.76
N MET A 299 -6.16 -8.70 -6.30
CA MET A 299 -5.23 -7.71 -5.75
C MET A 299 -4.21 -7.21 -6.78
N LEU A 300 -4.19 -7.80 -7.97
CA LEU A 300 -3.33 -7.41 -9.09
C LEU A 300 -4.02 -6.37 -9.99
N LYS A 301 -3.22 -5.68 -10.81
CA LYS A 301 -3.74 -4.79 -11.86
C LYS A 301 -4.12 -5.62 -13.09
N LEU A 302 -5.28 -6.28 -13.01
CA LEU A 302 -5.86 -7.05 -14.10
C LEU A 302 -7.19 -6.46 -14.56
N PRO A 303 -7.59 -6.67 -15.82
CA PRO A 303 -8.97 -6.51 -16.27
C PRO A 303 -9.95 -7.21 -15.32
N GLU A 304 -11.14 -6.66 -15.14
CA GLU A 304 -12.10 -7.13 -14.13
C GLU A 304 -12.49 -8.60 -14.35
N ASP A 305 -12.62 -9.03 -15.60
CA ASP A 305 -12.93 -10.41 -15.99
C ASP A 305 -11.82 -11.43 -15.68
N ARG A 306 -10.60 -10.95 -15.36
CA ARG A 306 -9.44 -11.79 -15.00
C ARG A 306 -9.17 -11.82 -13.50
N LYS A 307 -9.92 -11.07 -12.69
CA LYS A 307 -9.67 -11.00 -11.23
C LYS A 307 -10.09 -12.23 -10.44
N GLN A 308 -10.78 -13.17 -11.09
CA GLN A 308 -11.09 -14.51 -10.57
C GLN A 308 -10.10 -15.58 -11.06
N GLY A 309 -9.07 -15.17 -11.81
CA GLY A 309 -8.07 -16.08 -12.38
C GLY A 309 -6.97 -16.50 -11.40
N ALA A 310 -5.91 -17.07 -11.97
CA ALA A 310 -4.76 -17.58 -11.22
C ALA A 310 -4.06 -16.46 -10.40
N PRO A 311 -3.60 -16.78 -9.17
CA PRO A 311 -2.84 -15.85 -8.37
C PRO A 311 -1.47 -15.56 -9.00
N PHE A 312 -0.84 -14.47 -8.57
CA PHE A 312 0.58 -14.28 -8.76
C PHE A 312 1.33 -15.07 -7.68
N GLU A 313 2.18 -16.01 -8.10
CA GLU A 313 3.03 -16.77 -7.19
C GLU A 313 4.50 -16.45 -7.44
N ARG A 314 5.25 -16.29 -6.35
CA ARG A 314 6.70 -16.08 -6.38
C ARG A 314 7.34 -16.76 -5.19
N THR A 315 8.41 -17.50 -5.44
CA THR A 315 9.33 -18.00 -4.42
C THR A 315 10.72 -17.45 -4.71
N PHE A 316 11.40 -16.94 -3.70
CA PHE A 316 12.77 -16.44 -3.83
C PHE A 316 13.52 -16.61 -2.51
N ARG A 317 14.86 -16.70 -2.59
CA ARG A 317 15.74 -16.78 -1.43
C ARG A 317 16.23 -15.39 -1.03
N ASN A 318 16.09 -15.05 0.23
CA ASN A 318 16.62 -13.86 0.86
C ASN A 318 16.68 -14.08 2.38
N ALA A 319 17.79 -14.66 2.84
CA ALA A 319 17.97 -15.03 4.26
C ALA A 319 17.85 -13.87 5.24
N PRO A 320 18.46 -12.68 4.99
CA PRO A 320 18.27 -11.54 5.89
C PRO A 320 16.81 -11.11 6.02
N LEU A 321 16.06 -11.09 4.90
CA LEU A 321 14.66 -10.70 4.90
C LEU A 321 13.77 -11.77 5.55
N ALA A 322 14.02 -13.04 5.30
CA ALA A 322 13.32 -14.16 5.93
C ALA A 322 13.54 -14.15 7.46
N ALA A 323 14.78 -13.93 7.91
CA ALA A 323 15.10 -13.77 9.33
C ALA A 323 14.37 -12.57 9.96
N ALA A 324 14.38 -11.41 9.29
CA ALA A 324 13.64 -10.22 9.75
C ALA A 324 12.13 -10.46 9.81
N LEU A 325 11.56 -11.22 8.86
CA LEU A 325 10.14 -11.57 8.86
C LEU A 325 9.77 -12.53 10.00
N LEU A 326 10.61 -13.52 10.29
CA LEU A 326 10.45 -14.43 11.43
C LEU A 326 10.52 -13.67 12.76
N GLU A 327 11.50 -12.79 12.91
CA GLU A 327 11.63 -11.94 14.09
C GLU A 327 10.42 -11.02 14.23
N TYR A 328 10.02 -10.35 13.16
CA TYR A 328 8.84 -9.48 13.17
C TYR A 328 7.61 -10.26 13.60
N ARG A 329 7.36 -11.44 13.01
CA ARG A 329 6.23 -12.31 13.36
C ARG A 329 6.19 -12.66 14.84
N ARG A 330 7.34 -12.99 15.44
CA ARG A 330 7.43 -13.43 16.85
C ARG A 330 7.37 -12.25 17.83
N SER A 331 8.10 -11.18 17.54
CA SER A 331 8.51 -10.22 18.58
C SER A 331 7.90 -8.83 18.42
N PHE A 332 7.51 -8.43 17.21
CA PHE A 332 7.03 -7.07 16.94
C PHE A 332 5.60 -7.03 16.42
N ARG A 333 5.21 -7.99 15.59
CA ARG A 333 3.87 -8.10 15.01
C ARG A 333 2.79 -8.28 16.09
N PRO A 334 2.98 -9.09 17.15
CA PRO A 334 1.97 -9.24 18.19
C PRO A 334 1.66 -7.95 18.96
N ILE A 335 2.59 -6.97 18.97
CA ILE A 335 2.39 -5.66 19.63
C ILE A 335 1.20 -4.89 19.03
N PHE A 336 0.86 -5.15 17.76
CA PHE A 336 -0.30 -4.51 17.13
C PHE A 336 -1.62 -5.14 17.53
N ASP A 337 -1.71 -6.48 17.38
CA ASP A 337 -2.86 -7.35 17.62
C ASP A 337 -2.48 -8.81 17.27
N ASP A 338 -3.39 -9.76 17.47
CA ASP A 338 -3.22 -11.18 17.12
C ASP A 338 -3.51 -11.51 15.63
N GLY A 339 -3.67 -10.49 14.78
CA GLY A 339 -3.96 -10.65 13.36
C GLY A 339 -2.74 -11.13 12.54
N ARG A 340 -3.01 -11.51 11.28
CA ARG A 340 -1.98 -12.05 10.36
C ARG A 340 -1.44 -11.06 9.33
N ALA A 341 -2.10 -9.91 9.15
CA ALA A 341 -1.68 -8.90 8.18
C ALA A 341 -0.22 -8.49 8.41
N LEU A 342 0.61 -8.49 7.38
CA LEU A 342 2.02 -8.13 7.47
C LEU A 342 2.19 -6.66 7.89
N PHE A 343 1.32 -5.79 7.36
CA PHE A 343 1.30 -4.37 7.66
C PHE A 343 0.03 -3.98 8.43
N PRO A 344 -0.03 -4.22 9.75
CA PRO A 344 -1.20 -3.91 10.57
C PRO A 344 -1.40 -2.41 10.79
N SER A 345 -2.66 -2.05 10.99
CA SER A 345 -3.13 -0.70 11.27
C SER A 345 -2.94 -0.34 12.74
N VAL A 346 -2.53 0.90 13.00
CA VAL A 346 -2.54 1.47 14.36
C VAL A 346 -3.91 1.96 14.78
N LYS A 347 -4.83 2.15 13.82
CA LYS A 347 -6.14 2.77 14.04
C LYS A 347 -7.27 1.76 14.25
N SER A 348 -7.01 0.48 14.00
CA SER A 348 -7.99 -0.60 14.14
C SER A 348 -7.24 -1.89 14.35
N GLN A 349 -7.67 -2.66 15.36
CA GLN A 349 -7.20 -4.03 15.55
C GLN A 349 -7.62 -4.90 14.36
N ASN A 350 -6.84 -5.94 14.07
CA ASN A 350 -7.07 -6.97 13.05
C ASN A 350 -7.26 -6.44 11.62
N ALA A 351 -6.82 -5.21 11.35
CA ALA A 351 -6.95 -4.56 10.06
C ALA A 351 -5.58 -4.21 9.47
N ALA A 352 -5.42 -4.39 8.16
CA ALA A 352 -4.22 -3.93 7.45
C ALA A 352 -4.27 -2.42 7.16
N ILE A 353 -3.09 -1.80 7.01
CA ILE A 353 -2.99 -0.46 6.41
C ILE A 353 -3.42 -0.51 4.93
N SER A 354 -3.93 0.61 4.41
CA SER A 354 -4.36 0.67 3.01
C SER A 354 -3.17 0.82 2.05
N GLU A 355 -3.40 0.55 0.76
CA GLU A 355 -2.46 0.85 -0.32
C GLU A 355 -1.97 2.31 -0.30
N ALA A 356 -2.89 3.26 -0.03
CA ALA A 356 -2.55 4.68 0.09
C ALA A 356 -1.62 4.96 1.27
N GLN A 357 -1.82 4.24 2.39
CA GLN A 357 -0.95 4.38 3.55
C GLN A 357 0.46 3.82 3.27
N ILE A 358 0.56 2.69 2.56
CA ILE A 358 1.85 2.13 2.12
C ILE A 358 2.59 3.16 1.25
N GLY A 359 1.90 3.72 0.24
CA GLY A 359 2.48 4.74 -0.63
C GLY A 359 2.92 5.99 0.13
N ARG A 360 2.12 6.44 1.11
CA ARG A 360 2.46 7.60 1.95
C ARG A 360 3.69 7.33 2.81
N LEU A 361 3.73 6.21 3.53
CA LEU A 361 4.86 5.85 4.39
C LEU A 361 6.15 5.72 3.60
N THR A 362 6.11 5.01 2.47
CA THR A 362 7.27 4.81 1.59
C THR A 362 7.83 6.15 1.13
N GLY A 363 6.98 7.04 0.62
CA GLY A 363 7.42 8.36 0.18
C GLY A 363 7.98 9.19 1.33
N ASN A 364 7.38 9.17 2.52
CA ASN A 364 7.87 9.95 3.66
C ASN A 364 9.23 9.45 4.17
N MET A 365 9.45 8.13 4.21
CA MET A 365 10.72 7.56 4.66
C MET A 365 11.85 7.88 3.68
N THR A 366 11.59 7.72 2.39
CA THR A 366 12.57 7.99 1.33
C THR A 366 12.87 9.47 1.19
N GLU A 367 11.86 10.34 1.31
CA GLU A 367 12.06 11.79 1.33
C GLU A 367 12.93 12.24 2.50
N LYS A 368 12.70 11.66 3.68
CA LYS A 368 13.54 11.93 4.86
C LYS A 368 14.99 11.46 4.67
N ALA A 369 15.20 10.30 4.03
CA ALA A 369 16.53 9.70 3.90
C ALA A 369 17.34 10.26 2.73
N PHE A 370 16.68 10.56 1.61
CA PHE A 370 17.35 10.88 0.33
C PHE A 370 17.09 12.31 -0.15
N GLY A 371 16.33 13.12 0.60
CA GLY A 371 15.91 14.46 0.18
C GLY A 371 14.89 14.48 -0.96
N VAL A 372 14.50 13.30 -1.47
CA VAL A 372 13.56 13.14 -2.59
C VAL A 372 12.50 12.09 -2.26
N ARG A 373 11.24 12.45 -2.52
CA ARG A 373 10.13 11.54 -2.32
C ARG A 373 10.11 10.44 -3.39
N ILE A 374 10.38 9.20 -2.98
CA ILE A 374 10.28 8.02 -3.84
C ILE A 374 8.98 7.29 -3.51
N PRO A 375 7.92 7.42 -4.33
CA PRO A 375 6.68 6.69 -4.08
C PRO A 375 6.90 5.19 -4.30
N ILE A 376 6.08 4.36 -3.67
CA ILE A 376 6.17 2.88 -3.75
C ILE A 376 6.21 2.33 -5.19
N HIS A 377 5.56 3.00 -6.16
CA HIS A 377 5.64 2.59 -7.55
C HIS A 377 7.02 2.78 -8.16
N ARG A 378 7.85 3.69 -7.63
CA ARG A 378 9.22 3.93 -8.10
C ARG A 378 10.19 2.92 -7.55
N LEU A 379 9.87 2.21 -6.46
CA LEU A 379 10.72 1.09 -6.02
C LEU A 379 10.81 0.03 -7.11
N ARG A 380 9.69 -0.18 -7.81
CA ARG A 380 9.62 -1.05 -8.97
C ARG A 380 10.51 -0.59 -10.12
N ASP A 381 10.47 0.70 -10.43
CA ASP A 381 11.32 1.27 -11.49
C ASP A 381 12.80 1.17 -11.10
N ASN A 382 13.16 1.53 -9.86
CA ASN A 382 14.52 1.40 -9.32
C ASN A 382 15.04 -0.05 -9.36
N ALA A 383 14.22 -1.01 -8.94
CA ALA A 383 14.58 -2.43 -8.97
C ALA A 383 14.78 -2.94 -10.41
N ALA A 384 13.97 -2.48 -11.36
CA ALA A 384 14.13 -2.83 -12.77
C ALA A 384 15.36 -2.19 -13.39
N THR A 385 15.64 -0.92 -13.09
CA THR A 385 16.85 -0.21 -13.54
C THR A 385 18.10 -0.90 -13.00
N GLU A 386 18.20 -1.11 -11.69
CA GLU A 386 19.38 -1.74 -11.09
C GLU A 386 19.55 -3.18 -11.58
N ALA A 387 18.48 -3.98 -11.65
CA ALA A 387 18.56 -5.32 -12.23
C ALA A 387 19.00 -5.31 -13.70
N SER A 388 18.66 -4.26 -14.46
CA SER A 388 19.11 -4.10 -15.85
C SER A 388 20.61 -3.80 -15.95
N GLU A 389 21.14 -3.09 -14.96
CA GLU A 389 22.53 -2.64 -14.91
C GLU A 389 23.47 -3.70 -14.31
N THR A 390 22.98 -4.52 -13.36
CA THR A 390 23.83 -5.39 -12.54
C THR A 390 23.71 -6.88 -12.83
N LEU A 391 22.60 -7.36 -13.41
CA LEU A 391 22.40 -8.79 -13.65
C LEU A 391 22.82 -9.21 -15.07
N ALA A 392 23.28 -10.46 -15.19
CA ALA A 392 23.61 -11.03 -16.49
C ALA A 392 22.32 -11.14 -17.34
N GLY A 393 22.28 -10.41 -18.47
CA GLY A 393 21.05 -10.33 -19.30
C GLY A 393 19.98 -9.36 -18.76
N GLY A 394 20.41 -8.31 -18.04
CA GLY A 394 19.59 -7.39 -17.26
C GLY A 394 18.25 -6.93 -17.86
N GLY A 395 18.16 -6.64 -19.16
CA GLY A 395 16.88 -6.24 -19.79
C GLY A 395 15.79 -7.32 -19.69
N ARG A 396 16.17 -8.61 -19.78
CA ARG A 396 15.26 -9.74 -19.57
C ARG A 396 14.94 -9.93 -18.09
N ALA A 397 15.94 -9.79 -17.22
CA ALA A 397 15.77 -9.91 -15.78
C ALA A 397 14.78 -8.86 -15.22
N ALA A 398 14.87 -7.60 -15.69
CA ALA A 398 13.94 -6.55 -15.34
C ALA A 398 12.50 -6.87 -15.77
N THR A 399 12.29 -7.32 -17.01
CA THR A 399 10.95 -7.69 -17.52
C THR A 399 10.33 -8.82 -16.67
N SER A 400 11.14 -9.82 -16.34
CA SER A 400 10.80 -10.95 -15.48
C SER A 400 10.51 -10.57 -14.03
N LEU A 401 11.25 -9.63 -13.46
CA LEU A 401 11.03 -9.09 -12.11
C LEU A 401 9.69 -8.36 -12.02
N LEU A 402 9.35 -7.63 -13.09
CA LEU A 402 8.16 -6.79 -13.18
C LEU A 402 6.88 -7.54 -13.57
N GLY A 403 6.99 -8.69 -14.25
CA GLY A 403 5.83 -9.44 -14.74
C GLY A 403 5.03 -8.67 -15.81
N HIS A 404 5.71 -7.98 -16.72
CA HIS A 404 5.09 -7.30 -17.85
C HIS A 404 4.70 -8.31 -18.95
N ASN A 405 3.42 -8.28 -19.39
CA ASN A 405 2.87 -9.13 -20.47
C ASN A 405 2.35 -8.29 -21.66
N SER A 406 3.12 -7.30 -22.13
CA SER A 406 2.74 -6.50 -23.31
C SER A 406 3.18 -7.21 -24.60
N PRO A 407 2.34 -7.36 -25.65
CA PRO A 407 2.70 -8.00 -26.92
C PRO A 407 3.97 -7.44 -27.58
N ALA A 408 4.21 -6.12 -27.49
CA ALA A 408 5.43 -5.47 -27.98
C ALA A 408 6.69 -5.85 -27.17
N THR A 409 6.51 -6.34 -25.94
CA THR A 409 7.57 -6.85 -25.03
C THR A 409 7.70 -8.38 -25.13
N VAL A 410 6.58 -9.06 -25.43
CA VAL A 410 6.41 -10.51 -25.50
C VAL A 410 6.91 -11.11 -26.81
N ALA A 411 6.84 -10.37 -27.93
CA ALA A 411 7.34 -10.84 -29.22
C ALA A 411 8.87 -11.02 -29.27
N ARG A 412 9.60 -10.67 -28.21
CA ARG A 412 11.06 -10.86 -28.13
C ARG A 412 11.49 -12.00 -27.22
N HIS A 413 10.83 -12.31 -26.10
CA HIS A 413 11.32 -13.31 -25.15
C HIS A 413 10.20 -13.94 -24.31
N TYR A 414 9.91 -15.22 -24.52
CA TYR A 414 9.30 -16.06 -23.46
C TYR A 414 10.01 -17.41 -23.38
N ASP A 415 10.55 -17.69 -22.19
CA ASP A 415 10.38 -18.97 -21.51
C ASP A 415 10.02 -18.67 -20.04
N HIS A 416 9.06 -19.40 -19.48
CA HIS A 416 8.51 -19.17 -18.14
C HIS A 416 9.49 -19.56 -17.01
N SER A 417 10.60 -20.22 -17.35
CA SER A 417 11.67 -20.68 -16.46
C SER A 417 12.60 -19.54 -15.97
N GLU A 418 12.81 -18.48 -16.75
CA GLU A 418 13.75 -17.39 -16.42
C GLU A 418 13.22 -16.41 -15.37
N GLY A 419 11.89 -16.34 -15.19
CA GLY A 419 11.26 -15.43 -14.24
C GLY A 419 11.71 -15.65 -12.80
N VAL A 420 11.73 -16.92 -12.38
CA VAL A 420 12.19 -17.36 -11.05
C VAL A 420 13.69 -17.12 -10.91
N GLY A 421 14.47 -17.40 -11.96
CA GLY A 421 15.91 -17.14 -12.01
C GLY A 421 16.26 -15.68 -11.73
N ALA A 422 15.65 -14.75 -12.45
CA ALA A 422 15.91 -13.31 -12.27
C ALA A 422 15.54 -12.79 -10.88
N ALA A 423 14.44 -13.26 -10.29
CA ALA A 423 14.07 -12.88 -8.93
C ALA A 423 15.00 -13.48 -7.87
N GLN A 424 15.51 -14.69 -8.12
CA GLN A 424 16.47 -15.35 -7.24
C GLN A 424 17.87 -14.73 -7.34
N GLU A 425 18.31 -14.39 -8.55
CA GLU A 425 19.56 -13.67 -8.82
C GLU A 425 19.51 -12.27 -8.19
N PHE A 426 18.43 -11.52 -8.40
CA PHE A 426 18.26 -10.21 -7.78
C PHE A 426 18.17 -10.28 -6.26
N GLY A 427 17.45 -11.28 -5.71
CA GLY A 427 17.42 -11.52 -4.26
C GLY A 427 18.79 -11.87 -3.67
N SER A 428 19.60 -12.63 -4.42
CA SER A 428 20.98 -12.97 -4.04
C SER A 428 21.91 -11.75 -4.15
N TYR A 429 21.70 -10.89 -5.16
CA TYR A 429 22.40 -9.63 -5.32
C TYR A 429 22.10 -8.67 -4.15
N LEU A 430 20.82 -8.42 -3.82
CA LEU A 430 20.44 -7.60 -2.67
C LEU A 430 21.03 -8.13 -1.37
N LYS A 431 21.10 -9.45 -1.20
CA LYS A 431 21.82 -10.07 -0.08
C LYS A 431 23.31 -9.71 -0.09
N SER A 432 23.99 -9.77 -1.23
CA SER A 432 25.43 -9.50 -1.33
C SER A 432 25.79 -8.04 -1.05
N CYS A 433 24.90 -7.10 -1.34
CA CYS A 433 25.06 -5.69 -0.99
C CYS A 433 24.98 -5.47 0.54
N GLN A 434 24.19 -6.30 1.24
CA GLN A 434 24.04 -6.22 2.67
C GLN A 434 25.27 -6.78 3.40
N GLY A 435 26.24 -5.90 3.67
CA GLY A 435 27.50 -6.24 4.34
C GLY A 435 28.59 -5.19 4.14
N ALA A 436 28.47 -4.33 3.13
CA ALA A 436 29.24 -3.10 3.05
C ALA A 436 28.55 -2.07 3.93
N CYS A 437 28.95 -1.99 5.21
CA CYS A 437 28.66 -0.80 6.00
C CYS A 437 29.50 0.33 5.40
N VAL A 438 29.02 0.90 4.29
CA VAL A 438 29.56 2.15 3.77
C VAL A 438 29.10 3.19 4.78
N GLU A 439 30.07 3.74 5.52
CA GLU A 439 29.89 5.04 6.16
C GLU A 439 29.42 5.98 5.05
N LEU A 440 28.14 6.33 5.08
CA LEU A 440 27.68 7.51 4.39
C LEU A 440 28.31 8.66 5.16
N ASP A 441 29.41 9.20 4.64
CA ASP A 441 29.86 10.54 4.98
C ASP A 441 28.71 11.48 4.60
N ILE A 442 27.92 11.87 5.60
CA ILE A 442 26.94 12.96 5.53
C ILE A 442 27.63 14.23 6.02
#